data_AF-A0A1Q7BIR4-F1
#
_entry.id   AF-A0A1Q7BIR4-F1
#
_cell.length_a   1.000
_cell.length_b   1.000
_cell.length_c   1.000
_cell.angle_alpha   90.00
_cell.angle_beta   90.00
_cell.angle_gamma   90.00
#
_symmetry.space_group_name_H-M   'P 1'
#
loop_
_entity.id
_entity.type
_entity.pdbx_description
1 polymer ?
#
loop_
_entity_poly.entity_id
_entity_poly.type
_entity_poly.pdbx_seq_one_letter_code
_entity_poly.pdbx_strand_id
1 'polypeptide(L)'
;MAAVEHREAIAHKAPSRQRASLLVLLTLAAAYALTVLVFYPGYSTVDARYVYADAMAWHFGDWQSPAMVLLWRLVDPIAPGASSMFLLTATLYWLAFVWRDVLFAVIWLAAAVLAFAAADRPARLRAPVQASALLLIALGVLLRPNAVVAAPFLAAYVIWPMRFDLKRTAILFLPALVSFYALVPLVYYGILDAERQNPLHSIAVFDLGGITHFSGDNQFPVSWSGDQTALLISKCYDPVRWDSYWNVEPCAFVMRRLERPDDMIFGTPRLAEAWRHALAAHPLAYLSHRATFMWQFLGRSNLVLPVWDWLDPASGYGHSRYFTPLVALHDALQPTLLFRPGLWLALAVAVTLFAWPARTTPAGSFAISVTVCATVYVMSFAVLGVAADFRYAYWCVLATIAGAVATVLARYAAAPAGQDSREPSPGSASAPRM
;
A
#
# COMPACT_ATOMS: atom_id res chain seq x y z
N MET A 1 -22.03 -24.36 -57.90
CA MET A 1 -22.17 -22.99 -57.36
C MET A 1 -22.75 -23.13 -55.96
N ALA A 2 -21.87 -23.21 -54.97
CA ALA A 2 -21.56 -22.12 -54.02
C ALA A 2 -22.57 -22.14 -52.86
N ALA A 3 -22.27 -22.92 -51.82
CA ALA A 3 -21.50 -22.51 -50.63
C ALA A 3 -22.46 -22.01 -49.53
N VAL A 4 -22.84 -22.95 -48.66
CA VAL A 4 -23.48 -22.68 -47.36
C VAL A 4 -22.40 -22.09 -46.46
N GLU A 5 -22.40 -20.76 -46.32
CA GLU A 5 -21.51 -20.06 -45.40
C GLU A 5 -21.94 -20.31 -43.94
N HIS A 6 -21.27 -21.27 -43.30
CA HIS A 6 -21.17 -21.35 -41.86
C HIS A 6 -20.44 -20.10 -41.34
N ARG A 7 -21.18 -19.08 -40.89
CA ARG A 7 -20.62 -18.04 -40.02
C ARG A 7 -20.38 -18.64 -38.63
N GLU A 8 -19.19 -19.20 -38.44
CA GLU A 8 -18.63 -19.43 -37.11
C GLU A 8 -18.53 -18.06 -36.40
N ALA A 9 -19.41 -17.83 -35.44
CA ALA A 9 -19.22 -16.79 -34.45
C ALA A 9 -17.95 -17.14 -33.66
N ILE A 10 -16.84 -16.45 -33.94
CA ILE A 10 -15.65 -16.45 -33.07
C ILE A 10 -16.05 -15.74 -31.78
N ALA A 11 -16.73 -16.46 -30.90
CA ALA A 11 -16.89 -16.07 -29.51
C ALA A 11 -15.48 -16.12 -28.90
N HIS A 12 -14.89 -14.95 -28.65
CA HIS A 12 -13.73 -14.85 -27.77
C HIS A 12 -14.14 -15.36 -26.39
N LYS A 13 -13.94 -16.66 -26.18
CA LYS A 13 -14.24 -17.39 -24.96
C LYS A 13 -13.33 -16.81 -23.88
N ALA A 14 -13.90 -16.01 -22.98
CA ALA A 14 -13.20 -15.54 -21.79
C ALA A 14 -12.46 -16.73 -21.15
N PRO A 15 -11.18 -16.58 -20.76
CA PRO A 15 -10.37 -17.69 -20.27
C PRO A 15 -11.09 -18.43 -19.14
N SER A 16 -11.15 -19.76 -19.23
CA SER A 16 -11.80 -20.58 -18.20
C SER A 16 -11.15 -20.31 -16.83
N ARG A 17 -11.94 -20.37 -15.76
CA ARG A 17 -11.47 -20.09 -14.37
C ARG A 17 -10.21 -20.87 -13.98
N GLN A 18 -10.04 -22.09 -14.48
CA GLN A 18 -8.81 -22.87 -14.32
C GLN A 18 -7.59 -22.19 -14.95
N ARG A 19 -7.71 -21.57 -16.12
CA ARG A 19 -6.63 -20.82 -16.76
C ARG A 19 -6.26 -19.58 -15.95
N ALA A 20 -7.22 -18.89 -15.34
CA ALA A 20 -6.95 -17.75 -14.48
C ALA A 20 -6.25 -18.15 -13.17
N SER A 21 -6.72 -19.21 -12.48
CA SER A 21 -6.05 -19.74 -11.28
C SER A 21 -4.65 -20.28 -11.60
N LEU A 22 -4.50 -20.95 -12.74
CA LEU A 22 -3.20 -21.42 -13.22
C LEU A 22 -2.27 -20.25 -13.53
N LEU A 23 -2.75 -19.19 -14.18
CA LEU A 23 -1.97 -17.97 -14.42
C LEU A 23 -1.53 -17.31 -13.11
N VAL A 24 -2.41 -17.26 -12.10
CA VAL A 24 -2.05 -16.71 -10.77
C VAL A 24 -0.97 -17.58 -10.11
N LEU A 25 -1.15 -18.90 -10.09
CA LEU A 25 -0.16 -19.82 -9.54
C LEU A 25 1.18 -19.75 -10.28
N LEU A 26 1.15 -19.68 -11.61
CA LEU A 26 2.34 -19.50 -12.44
C LEU A 26 3.02 -18.15 -12.17
N THR A 27 2.25 -17.09 -11.94
CA THR A 27 2.79 -15.76 -11.62
C THR A 27 3.43 -15.76 -10.24
N LEU A 28 2.77 -16.35 -9.23
CA LEU A 28 3.32 -16.50 -7.87
C LEU A 28 4.57 -17.36 -7.88
N ALA A 29 4.56 -18.49 -8.60
CA ALA A 29 5.71 -19.36 -8.77
C ALA A 29 6.85 -18.66 -9.50
N ALA A 30 6.56 -17.89 -10.56
CA ALA A 30 7.56 -17.13 -11.30
C ALA A 30 8.17 -16.02 -10.44
N ALA A 31 7.37 -15.32 -9.64
CA ALA A 31 7.84 -14.26 -8.76
C ALA A 31 8.62 -14.82 -7.54
N TYR A 32 8.21 -15.97 -6.99
CA TYR A 32 8.99 -16.73 -6.01
C TYR A 32 10.33 -17.16 -6.60
N ALA A 33 10.31 -17.79 -7.77
CA ALA A 33 11.51 -18.21 -8.48
C ALA A 33 12.43 -17.03 -8.79
N LEU A 34 11.89 -15.88 -9.20
CA LEU A 34 12.65 -14.65 -9.41
C LEU A 34 13.27 -14.14 -8.10
N THR A 35 12.55 -14.18 -6.98
CA THR A 35 13.09 -13.79 -5.67
C THR A 35 14.25 -14.70 -5.26
N VAL A 36 14.08 -16.02 -5.38
CA VAL A 36 15.17 -16.97 -5.13
C VAL A 36 16.33 -16.67 -6.08
N LEU A 37 16.09 -16.51 -7.37
CA LEU A 37 17.13 -16.24 -8.35
C LEU A 37 17.91 -14.94 -8.07
N VAL A 38 17.24 -13.89 -7.63
CA VAL A 38 17.87 -12.58 -7.35
C VAL A 38 18.65 -12.58 -6.05
N PHE A 39 18.07 -13.17 -5.00
CA PHE A 39 18.53 -13.03 -3.62
C PHE A 39 19.24 -14.28 -3.05
N TYR A 40 19.38 -15.36 -3.83
CA TYR A 40 20.20 -16.52 -3.47
C TYR A 40 21.70 -16.17 -3.58
N PRO A 41 22.58 -16.63 -2.66
CA PRO A 41 22.36 -17.57 -1.56
C PRO A 41 21.89 -16.94 -0.24
N GLY A 42 21.41 -15.70 -0.24
CA GLY A 42 21.09 -14.98 0.99
C GLY A 42 22.21 -14.07 1.48
N TYR A 43 21.91 -13.29 2.51
CA TYR A 43 22.88 -12.51 3.27
C TYR A 43 23.10 -13.13 4.66
N SER A 44 24.36 -13.26 5.07
CA SER A 44 24.76 -13.73 6.40
C SER A 44 25.56 -12.64 7.10
N THR A 45 24.93 -12.03 8.11
CA THR A 45 25.52 -11.05 9.02
C THR A 45 26.64 -11.68 9.85
N VAL A 46 27.46 -10.84 10.51
CA VAL A 46 28.53 -11.31 11.39
C VAL A 46 27.99 -12.25 12.47
N ASP A 47 26.87 -11.89 13.12
CA ASP A 47 26.23 -12.73 14.14
C ASP A 47 25.74 -14.06 13.57
N ALA A 48 25.15 -14.04 12.38
CA ALA A 48 24.63 -15.24 11.72
C ALA A 48 25.75 -16.24 11.38
N ARG A 49 26.98 -15.78 11.12
CA ARG A 49 28.14 -16.65 10.89
C ARG A 49 28.57 -17.39 12.15
N TYR A 50 28.52 -16.76 13.32
CA TYR A 50 28.81 -17.42 14.60
C TYR A 50 27.78 -18.50 14.90
N VAL A 51 26.49 -18.20 14.73
CA VAL A 51 25.40 -19.18 14.87
C VAL A 51 25.60 -20.39 13.95
N TYR A 52 26.01 -20.15 12.69
CA TYR A 52 26.26 -21.23 11.73
C TYR A 52 27.47 -22.11 12.13
N ALA A 53 28.56 -21.50 12.58
CA ALA A 53 29.75 -22.22 13.04
C ALA A 53 29.42 -23.12 14.23
N ASP A 54 28.68 -22.59 15.21
CA ASP A 54 28.18 -23.34 16.37
C ASP A 54 27.26 -24.50 15.93
N ALA A 55 26.40 -24.29 14.94
CA ALA A 55 25.52 -25.33 14.41
C ALA A 55 26.28 -26.48 13.76
N MET A 56 27.38 -26.17 13.04
CA MET A 56 28.21 -27.18 12.40
C MET A 56 29.11 -27.92 13.41
N ALA A 57 29.60 -27.22 14.42
CA ALA A 57 30.37 -27.78 15.52
C ALA A 57 29.50 -28.55 16.54
N TRP A 58 28.18 -28.45 16.43
CA TRP A 58 27.20 -28.95 17.40
C TRP A 58 27.49 -28.43 18.82
N HIS A 59 27.81 -27.14 18.88
CA HIS A 59 28.13 -26.41 20.10
C HIS A 59 26.97 -25.49 20.48
N PHE A 60 26.58 -25.46 21.75
CA PHE A 60 25.48 -24.64 22.24
C PHE A 60 25.98 -23.75 23.38
N GLY A 61 26.30 -22.51 23.06
CA GLY A 61 26.60 -21.45 24.03
C GLY A 61 25.35 -20.64 24.41
N ASP A 62 25.51 -19.67 25.30
CA ASP A 62 24.46 -18.72 25.70
C ASP A 62 24.62 -17.34 25.03
N TRP A 63 25.76 -17.09 24.41
CA TRP A 63 26.02 -15.87 23.62
C TRP A 63 25.17 -15.80 22.34
N GLN A 64 24.97 -16.93 21.67
CA GLN A 64 24.09 -17.07 20.50
C GLN A 64 22.94 -18.02 20.83
N SER A 65 21.75 -17.81 20.27
CA SER A 65 20.56 -18.59 20.62
C SER A 65 20.72 -20.10 20.28
N PRO A 66 20.67 -21.02 21.27
CA PRO A 66 20.74 -22.47 21.02
C PRO A 66 19.62 -22.97 20.09
N ALA A 67 18.46 -22.33 20.15
CA ALA A 67 17.34 -22.65 19.27
C ALA A 67 17.65 -22.31 17.80
N MET A 68 18.34 -21.20 17.55
CA MET A 68 18.78 -20.82 16.21
C MET A 68 19.85 -21.76 15.67
N VAL A 69 20.79 -22.19 16.53
CA VAL A 69 21.81 -23.20 16.21
C VAL A 69 21.13 -24.52 15.78
N LEU A 70 20.15 -25.00 16.56
CA LEU A 70 19.39 -26.20 16.25
C LEU A 70 18.58 -26.05 14.94
N LEU A 71 17.87 -24.94 14.79
CA LEU A 71 17.08 -24.66 13.58
C LEU A 71 17.98 -24.66 12.34
N TRP A 72 19.13 -23.99 12.40
CA TRP A 72 20.08 -23.95 11.28
C TRP A 72 20.57 -25.34 10.95
N ARG A 73 20.95 -26.16 11.94
CA ARG A 73 21.37 -27.55 11.70
C ARG A 73 20.29 -28.38 11.00
N LEU A 74 19.02 -28.15 11.30
CA LEU A 74 17.90 -28.88 10.69
C LEU A 74 17.66 -28.50 9.22
N VAL A 75 17.81 -27.22 8.87
CA VAL A 75 17.54 -26.75 7.50
C VAL A 75 18.77 -26.73 6.60
N ASP A 76 19.97 -26.73 7.17
CA ASP A 76 21.23 -26.69 6.41
C ASP A 76 21.39 -27.79 5.35
N PRO A 77 20.95 -29.05 5.58
CA PRO A 77 21.02 -30.09 4.56
C PRO A 77 20.26 -29.78 3.25
N ILE A 78 19.31 -28.84 3.28
CA ILE A 78 18.54 -28.43 2.09
C ILE A 78 19.40 -27.59 1.15
N ALA A 79 20.22 -26.67 1.68
CA ALA A 79 21.15 -25.85 0.92
C ALA A 79 22.21 -25.25 1.87
N PRO A 80 23.46 -25.73 1.88
CA PRO A 80 24.42 -25.36 2.92
C PRO A 80 24.70 -23.86 3.08
N GLY A 81 24.97 -23.44 4.31
CA GLY A 81 25.41 -22.09 4.67
C GLY A 81 24.27 -21.08 4.78
N ALA A 82 24.49 -19.88 4.25
CA ALA A 82 23.47 -18.82 4.22
C ALA A 82 22.23 -19.22 3.41
N SER A 83 22.42 -20.12 2.43
CA SER A 83 21.40 -20.56 1.47
C SER A 83 20.21 -21.23 2.15
N SER A 84 20.43 -22.04 3.18
CA SER A 84 19.37 -22.81 3.86
C SER A 84 18.46 -21.88 4.64
N MET A 85 19.05 -21.01 5.43
CA MET A 85 18.33 -19.96 6.15
C MET A 85 17.67 -18.98 5.20
N PHE A 86 18.29 -18.64 4.07
CA PHE A 86 17.66 -17.82 3.05
C PHE A 86 16.48 -18.52 2.40
N LEU A 87 16.55 -19.80 2.03
CA LEU A 87 15.43 -20.51 1.42
C LEU A 87 14.29 -20.70 2.42
N LEU A 88 14.60 -21.03 3.69
CA LEU A 88 13.62 -21.05 4.76
C LEU A 88 12.98 -19.68 4.92
N THR A 89 13.79 -18.63 5.03
CA THR A 89 13.31 -17.25 5.20
C THR A 89 12.55 -16.79 3.98
N ALA A 90 12.97 -17.08 2.74
CA ALA A 90 12.29 -16.70 1.51
C ALA A 90 10.98 -17.48 1.35
N THR A 91 10.94 -18.76 1.73
CA THR A 91 9.72 -19.55 1.75
C THR A 91 8.76 -19.02 2.79
N LEU A 92 9.20 -18.85 4.04
CA LEU A 92 8.42 -18.23 5.10
C LEU A 92 8.05 -16.79 4.75
N TYR A 93 8.92 -16.05 4.07
CA TYR A 93 8.69 -14.70 3.61
C TYR A 93 7.75 -14.67 2.41
N TRP A 94 7.63 -15.70 1.58
CA TRP A 94 6.58 -15.79 0.54
C TRP A 94 5.26 -16.34 1.10
N LEU A 95 5.32 -17.16 2.14
CA LEU A 95 4.18 -17.61 2.92
C LEU A 95 3.65 -16.52 3.86
N ALA A 96 4.52 -15.64 4.34
CA ALA A 96 4.26 -14.50 5.21
C ALA A 96 4.49 -13.17 4.49
N PHE A 97 4.68 -13.19 3.17
CA PHE A 97 4.96 -11.98 2.38
C PHE A 97 3.73 -11.18 2.64
N VAL A 98 3.91 -10.07 3.35
CA VAL A 98 3.99 -8.83 2.64
C VAL A 98 4.54 -7.74 3.58
N TRP A 99 5.40 -6.83 3.07
CA TRP A 99 5.51 -5.46 3.62
C TRP A 99 4.11 -4.93 3.88
N ARG A 100 3.66 -4.84 5.14
CA ARG A 100 2.29 -4.46 5.58
C ARG A 100 1.46 -3.63 4.58
N ASP A 101 2.07 -2.60 4.00
CA ASP A 101 1.49 -1.68 3.01
C ASP A 101 1.15 -2.31 1.64
N VAL A 102 2.01 -3.19 1.11
CA VAL A 102 1.74 -3.99 -0.08
C VAL A 102 0.63 -5.02 0.23
N LEU A 103 0.49 -5.46 1.49
CA LEU A 103 -0.41 -6.60 1.87
C LEU A 103 -1.82 -6.06 1.83
N PHE A 104 -1.95 -4.96 2.54
CA PHE A 104 -3.06 -4.06 2.52
C PHE A 104 -3.51 -3.77 1.09
N ALA A 105 -2.61 -3.33 0.22
CA ALA A 105 -2.96 -3.00 -1.16
C ALA A 105 -3.46 -4.20 -1.97
N VAL A 106 -2.80 -5.36 -1.86
CA VAL A 106 -3.18 -6.59 -2.59
C VAL A 106 -4.50 -7.15 -2.06
N ILE A 107 -4.71 -7.18 -0.75
CA ILE A 107 -5.96 -7.64 -0.12
C ILE A 107 -7.13 -6.75 -0.54
N TRP A 108 -6.96 -5.43 -0.54
CA TRP A 108 -8.01 -4.50 -0.96
C TRP A 108 -8.30 -4.60 -2.46
N LEU A 109 -7.27 -4.82 -3.29
CA LEU A 109 -7.47 -5.08 -4.71
C LEU A 109 -8.22 -6.39 -4.92
N ALA A 110 -7.85 -7.44 -4.19
CA ALA A 110 -8.53 -8.74 -4.23
C ALA A 110 -10.02 -8.59 -3.83
N ALA A 111 -10.32 -7.85 -2.76
CA ALA A 111 -11.70 -7.54 -2.38
C ALA A 111 -12.49 -6.86 -3.51
N ALA A 112 -11.89 -5.85 -4.15
CA ALA A 112 -12.50 -5.14 -5.26
C ALA A 112 -12.75 -6.05 -6.48
N VAL A 113 -11.76 -6.88 -6.84
CA VAL A 113 -11.83 -7.81 -7.96
C VAL A 113 -12.84 -8.94 -7.69
N LEU A 114 -12.92 -9.44 -6.46
CA LEU A 114 -13.94 -10.42 -6.05
C LEU A 114 -15.35 -9.86 -6.22
N ALA A 115 -15.60 -8.63 -5.74
CA ALA A 115 -16.88 -7.96 -5.93
C ALA A 115 -17.20 -7.71 -7.41
N PHE A 116 -16.20 -7.36 -8.22
CA PHE A 116 -16.35 -7.21 -9.67
C PHE A 116 -16.74 -8.54 -10.33
N ALA A 117 -15.99 -9.61 -10.06
CA ALA A 117 -16.21 -10.94 -10.63
C ALA A 117 -17.56 -11.56 -10.21
N ALA A 118 -18.10 -11.13 -9.06
CA ALA A 118 -19.39 -11.56 -8.54
C ALA A 118 -20.55 -10.63 -8.90
N ALA A 119 -20.32 -9.50 -9.57
CA ALA A 119 -21.32 -8.45 -9.79
C ALA A 119 -22.60 -8.98 -10.46
N ASP A 120 -22.43 -9.74 -11.55
CA ASP A 120 -23.50 -10.33 -12.37
C ASP A 120 -23.97 -11.71 -11.88
N ARG A 121 -23.50 -12.15 -10.70
CA ARG A 121 -23.88 -13.46 -10.14
C ARG A 121 -25.21 -13.37 -9.40
N PRO A 122 -26.01 -14.46 -9.39
CA PRO A 122 -27.22 -14.52 -8.57
C PRO A 122 -26.87 -14.32 -7.10
N ALA A 123 -27.82 -13.77 -6.32
CA ALA A 123 -27.61 -13.37 -4.93
C ALA A 123 -27.01 -14.48 -4.05
N ARG A 124 -27.41 -15.74 -4.25
CA ARG A 124 -26.90 -16.90 -3.50
C ARG A 124 -25.38 -17.12 -3.65
N LEU A 125 -24.82 -16.79 -4.82
CA LEU A 125 -23.38 -16.87 -5.08
C LEU A 125 -22.67 -15.55 -4.79
N ARG A 126 -23.35 -14.42 -4.98
CA ARG A 126 -22.79 -13.09 -4.76
C ARG A 126 -22.62 -12.74 -3.28
N ALA A 127 -23.62 -13.05 -2.45
CA ALA A 127 -23.60 -12.74 -1.01
C ALA A 127 -22.38 -13.28 -0.25
N PRO A 128 -21.99 -14.58 -0.38
CA PRO A 128 -20.79 -15.06 0.32
C PRO A 128 -19.51 -14.38 -0.20
N VAL A 129 -19.41 -14.08 -1.51
CA VAL A 129 -18.25 -13.36 -2.06
C VAL A 129 -18.19 -11.92 -1.56
N GLN A 130 -19.33 -11.24 -1.44
CA GLN A 130 -19.42 -9.91 -0.84
C GLN A 130 -19.01 -9.93 0.62
N ALA A 131 -19.45 -10.93 1.39
CA ALA A 131 -19.03 -11.11 2.78
C ALA A 131 -17.51 -11.31 2.89
N SER A 132 -16.93 -12.20 2.07
CA SER A 132 -15.47 -12.38 1.99
C SER A 132 -14.75 -11.09 1.61
N ALA A 133 -15.24 -10.33 0.63
CA ALA A 133 -14.65 -9.07 0.22
C ALA A 133 -14.73 -8.01 1.33
N LEU A 134 -15.82 -7.92 2.08
CA LEU A 134 -15.93 -7.04 3.25
C LEU A 134 -14.97 -7.44 4.37
N LEU A 135 -14.77 -8.75 4.61
CA LEU A 135 -13.78 -9.26 5.56
C LEU A 135 -12.34 -8.89 5.13
N LEU A 136 -12.04 -8.95 3.84
CA LEU A 136 -10.74 -8.51 3.30
C LEU A 136 -10.55 -7.00 3.47
N ILE A 137 -11.59 -6.19 3.28
CA ILE A 137 -11.52 -4.73 3.55
C ILE A 137 -11.24 -4.49 5.03
N ALA A 138 -11.98 -5.16 5.92
CA ALA A 138 -11.80 -5.11 7.37
C ALA A 138 -10.38 -5.50 7.78
N LEU A 139 -9.85 -6.60 7.22
CA LEU A 139 -8.47 -7.02 7.42
C LEU A 139 -7.47 -5.96 6.97
N GLY A 140 -7.69 -5.30 5.82
CA GLY A 140 -6.81 -4.22 5.40
C GLY A 140 -6.87 -2.98 6.31
N VAL A 141 -8.03 -2.64 6.90
CA VAL A 141 -8.11 -1.61 7.96
C VAL A 141 -7.30 -2.03 9.19
N LEU A 142 -7.37 -3.31 9.58
CA LEU A 142 -6.58 -3.85 10.68
C LEU A 142 -5.08 -3.95 10.38
N LEU A 143 -4.68 -4.08 9.12
CA LEU A 143 -3.28 -3.96 8.73
C LEU A 143 -2.84 -2.50 8.71
N ARG A 144 -3.77 -1.58 8.41
CA ARG A 144 -3.45 -0.18 8.18
C ARG A 144 -4.58 0.74 8.66
N PRO A 145 -4.61 1.09 9.97
CA PRO A 145 -5.72 1.84 10.56
C PRO A 145 -5.98 3.22 9.93
N ASN A 146 -4.97 3.89 9.36
CA ASN A 146 -5.17 5.16 8.63
C ASN A 146 -6.04 5.00 7.38
N ALA A 147 -6.21 3.78 6.86
CA ALA A 147 -7.09 3.51 5.73
C ALA A 147 -8.59 3.52 6.09
N VAL A 148 -8.93 3.63 7.39
CA VAL A 148 -10.32 3.64 7.89
C VAL A 148 -11.21 4.68 7.18
N VAL A 149 -10.66 5.82 6.79
CA VAL A 149 -11.42 6.91 6.11
C VAL A 149 -11.73 6.57 4.66
N ALA A 150 -10.91 5.74 4.01
CA ALA A 150 -11.08 5.32 2.62
C ALA A 150 -11.95 4.05 2.49
N ALA A 151 -11.94 3.18 3.50
CA ALA A 151 -12.67 1.91 3.50
C ALA A 151 -14.18 2.01 3.17
N PRO A 152 -14.94 3.05 3.58
CA PRO A 152 -16.35 3.17 3.24
C PRO A 152 -16.65 3.21 1.75
N PHE A 153 -15.78 3.81 0.93
CA PHE A 153 -15.95 3.86 -0.53
C PHE A 153 -15.85 2.46 -1.13
N LEU A 154 -14.89 1.67 -0.67
CA LEU A 154 -14.69 0.31 -1.14
C LEU A 154 -15.80 -0.63 -0.64
N ALA A 155 -16.27 -0.43 0.60
CA ALA A 155 -17.40 -1.18 1.15
C ALA A 155 -18.71 -0.89 0.41
N ALA A 156 -19.00 0.38 0.08
CA ALA A 156 -20.14 0.77 -0.73
C ALA A 156 -20.15 0.07 -2.09
N TYR A 157 -18.97 0.03 -2.73
CA TYR A 157 -18.79 -0.70 -3.98
C TYR A 157 -19.02 -2.20 -3.84
N VAL A 158 -18.47 -2.84 -2.82
CA VAL A 158 -18.68 -4.28 -2.58
C VAL A 158 -20.16 -4.59 -2.41
N ILE A 159 -20.92 -3.73 -1.72
CA ILE A 159 -22.37 -3.91 -1.50
C ILE A 159 -23.17 -3.67 -2.79
N TRP A 160 -22.80 -2.65 -3.57
CA TRP A 160 -23.48 -2.26 -4.82
C TRP A 160 -22.54 -2.25 -6.04
N PRO A 161 -22.02 -3.41 -6.49
CA PRO A 161 -20.96 -3.44 -7.50
C PRO A 161 -21.43 -3.02 -8.90
N MET A 162 -22.73 -3.13 -9.19
CA MET A 162 -23.31 -2.90 -10.51
C MET A 162 -23.28 -1.44 -10.97
N ARG A 163 -23.32 -0.49 -10.04
CA ARG A 163 -23.33 0.94 -10.34
C ARG A 163 -22.78 1.74 -9.18
N PHE A 164 -22.06 2.81 -9.48
CA PHE A 164 -21.68 3.80 -8.50
C PHE A 164 -22.83 4.81 -8.30
N ASP A 165 -23.28 4.95 -7.05
CA ASP A 165 -24.38 5.81 -6.65
C ASP A 165 -23.95 6.64 -5.44
N LEU A 166 -23.71 7.94 -5.66
CA LEU A 166 -23.18 8.84 -4.64
C LEU A 166 -24.09 8.92 -3.40
N LYS A 167 -25.42 8.87 -3.58
CA LYS A 167 -26.36 8.93 -2.47
C LYS A 167 -26.23 7.71 -1.58
N ARG A 168 -26.14 6.51 -2.17
CA ARG A 168 -25.95 5.26 -1.42
C ARG A 168 -24.60 5.24 -0.70
N THR A 169 -23.54 5.68 -1.37
CA THR A 169 -22.21 5.79 -0.76
C THR A 169 -22.22 6.77 0.42
N ALA A 170 -22.85 7.95 0.28
CA ALA A 170 -22.95 8.93 1.35
C ALA A 170 -23.75 8.41 2.56
N ILE A 171 -24.86 7.70 2.33
CA ILE A 171 -25.66 7.09 3.40
C ILE A 171 -24.86 6.02 4.15
N LEU A 172 -24.09 5.20 3.44
CA LEU A 172 -23.27 4.15 4.05
C LEU A 172 -22.00 4.70 4.71
N PHE A 173 -21.52 5.88 4.30
CA PHE A 173 -20.21 6.38 4.68
C PHE A 173 -20.01 6.42 6.19
N LEU A 174 -20.91 7.09 6.91
CA LEU A 174 -20.81 7.26 8.35
C LEU A 174 -20.92 5.93 9.13
N PRO A 175 -21.93 5.06 8.92
CA PRO A 175 -22.01 3.79 9.64
C PRO A 175 -20.82 2.87 9.33
N ALA A 176 -20.34 2.84 8.08
CA ALA A 176 -19.16 2.06 7.74
C ALA A 176 -17.90 2.62 8.40
N LEU A 177 -17.71 3.95 8.40
CA LEU A 177 -16.59 4.61 9.06
C LEU A 177 -16.55 4.29 10.55
N VAL A 178 -17.68 4.44 11.25
CA VAL A 178 -17.80 4.12 12.67
C VAL A 178 -17.51 2.64 12.93
N SER A 179 -18.05 1.74 12.09
CA SER A 179 -17.83 0.29 12.24
C SER A 179 -16.35 -0.09 12.07
N PHE A 180 -15.70 0.42 11.02
CA PHE A 180 -14.27 0.15 10.80
C PHE A 180 -13.38 0.83 11.85
N TYR A 181 -13.75 2.01 12.33
CA TYR A 181 -13.04 2.68 13.41
C TYR A 181 -13.13 1.88 14.72
N ALA A 182 -14.32 1.40 15.08
CA ALA A 182 -14.54 0.58 16.27
C ALA A 182 -13.88 -0.81 16.18
N LEU A 183 -13.75 -1.36 14.96
CA LEU A 183 -13.09 -2.65 14.72
C LEU A 183 -11.64 -2.66 15.19
N VAL A 184 -10.89 -1.57 15.00
CA VAL A 184 -9.47 -1.49 15.36
C VAL A 184 -9.22 -1.72 16.85
N PRO A 185 -9.79 -0.92 17.78
CA PRO A 185 -9.59 -1.15 19.21
C PRO A 185 -10.24 -2.45 19.69
N LEU A 186 -11.37 -2.88 19.11
CA LEU A 186 -12.01 -4.15 19.42
C LEU A 186 -11.05 -5.32 19.17
N VAL A 187 -10.42 -5.37 18.00
CA VAL A 187 -9.52 -6.47 17.65
C VAL A 187 -8.18 -6.33 18.36
N TYR A 188 -7.54 -5.16 18.28
CA TYR A 188 -6.20 -4.97 18.84
C TYR A 188 -6.18 -5.14 20.36
N TYR A 189 -7.10 -4.50 21.07
CA TYR A 189 -7.08 -4.49 22.54
C TYR A 189 -8.07 -5.47 23.15
N GLY A 190 -9.22 -5.70 22.50
CA GLY A 190 -10.24 -6.60 23.04
C GLY A 190 -10.01 -8.08 22.75
N ILE A 191 -9.38 -8.42 21.61
CA ILE A 191 -9.16 -9.81 21.18
C ILE A 191 -7.70 -10.21 21.28
N LEU A 192 -6.78 -9.38 20.79
CA LEU A 192 -5.35 -9.69 20.72
C LEU A 192 -4.56 -9.26 21.97
N ASP A 193 -5.19 -8.50 22.87
CA ASP A 193 -4.56 -7.94 24.07
C ASP A 193 -3.24 -7.21 23.77
N ALA A 194 -3.22 -6.44 22.68
CA ALA A 194 -2.02 -5.76 22.22
C ALA A 194 -1.58 -4.66 23.20
N GLU A 195 -0.29 -4.60 23.49
CA GLU A 195 0.28 -3.56 24.33
C GLU A 195 0.07 -2.15 23.73
N ARG A 196 -0.26 -1.18 24.58
CA ARG A 196 -0.49 0.20 24.15
C ARG A 196 0.82 0.96 24.00
N GLN A 197 1.35 0.99 22.78
CA GLN A 197 2.54 1.78 22.42
C GLN A 197 2.23 3.21 21.92
N ASN A 198 0.97 3.64 21.97
CA ASN A 198 0.53 5.01 21.63
C ASN A 198 1.03 5.56 20.27
N PRO A 199 0.89 4.82 19.15
CA PRO A 199 1.43 5.24 17.85
C PRO A 199 0.89 6.59 17.36
N LEU A 200 -0.31 7.02 17.78
CA LEU A 200 -0.85 8.34 17.45
C LEU A 200 -0.02 9.49 18.04
N HIS A 201 0.73 9.26 19.11
CA HIS A 201 1.59 10.29 19.71
C HIS A 201 2.79 10.61 18.83
N SER A 202 3.18 9.72 17.90
CA SER A 202 4.18 10.05 16.86
C SER A 202 3.71 11.22 15.97
N ILE A 203 2.40 11.28 15.66
CA ILE A 203 1.78 12.37 14.90
C ILE A 203 1.89 13.67 15.70
N ALA A 204 1.59 13.62 17.00
CA ALA A 204 1.69 14.77 17.88
C ALA A 204 3.13 15.30 17.98
N VAL A 205 4.12 14.42 18.15
CA VAL A 205 5.55 14.82 18.16
C VAL A 205 5.96 15.45 16.84
N PHE A 206 5.55 14.84 15.71
CA PHE A 206 5.83 15.37 14.39
C PHE A 206 5.27 16.78 14.19
N ASP A 207 4.01 16.97 14.57
CA ASP A 207 3.34 18.27 14.51
C ASP A 207 3.96 19.30 15.43
N LEU A 208 4.25 18.94 16.68
CA LEU A 208 4.88 19.86 17.64
C LEU A 208 6.25 20.32 17.14
N GLY A 209 7.04 19.40 16.57
CA GLY A 209 8.31 19.73 15.92
C GLY A 209 8.13 20.67 14.72
N GLY A 210 7.16 20.38 13.84
CA GLY A 210 6.85 21.23 12.69
C GLY A 210 6.35 22.61 13.09
N ILE A 211 5.44 22.71 14.05
CA ILE A 211 4.94 23.99 14.56
C ILE A 211 6.08 24.76 15.23
N THR A 212 6.95 24.10 16.00
CA THR A 212 8.13 24.75 16.61
C THR A 212 9.06 25.34 15.53
N HIS A 213 9.30 24.61 14.44
CA HIS A 213 10.08 25.11 13.30
C HIS A 213 9.46 26.34 12.64
N PHE A 214 8.17 26.30 12.31
CA PHE A 214 7.52 27.39 11.57
C PHE A 214 7.10 28.58 12.43
N SER A 215 6.85 28.39 13.73
CA SER A 215 6.54 29.48 14.66
C SER A 215 7.79 30.14 15.24
N GLY A 216 8.89 29.40 15.37
CA GLY A 216 10.07 29.82 16.11
C GLY A 216 9.93 29.66 17.64
N ASP A 217 8.76 29.22 18.12
CA ASP A 217 8.45 29.07 19.53
C ASP A 217 8.37 27.59 19.92
N ASN A 218 8.98 27.20 21.03
CA ASN A 218 8.92 25.83 21.52
C ASN A 218 7.48 25.42 21.89
N GLN A 219 6.95 24.40 21.20
CA GLN A 219 5.62 23.87 21.47
C GLN A 219 5.61 22.56 22.26
N PHE A 220 6.78 21.97 22.53
CA PHE A 220 6.84 20.76 23.35
C PHE A 220 6.48 21.10 24.80
N PRO A 221 5.86 20.17 25.56
CA PRO A 221 5.48 20.39 26.96
C PRO A 221 6.67 20.32 27.93
N VAL A 222 7.85 20.75 27.50
CA VAL A 222 9.10 20.78 28.27
C VAL A 222 9.90 22.01 27.85
N SER A 223 10.73 22.54 28.76
CA SER A 223 11.67 23.60 28.43
C SER A 223 12.96 23.02 27.87
N TRP A 224 13.46 23.63 26.80
CA TRP A 224 14.74 23.28 26.17
C TRP A 224 15.79 24.34 26.46
N SER A 225 17.07 23.98 26.36
CA SER A 225 18.14 24.99 26.34
C SER A 225 18.06 25.86 25.08
N GLY A 226 18.77 26.99 25.07
CA GLY A 226 18.87 27.85 23.89
C GLY A 226 19.38 27.09 22.66
N ASP A 227 20.43 26.29 22.83
CA ASP A 227 21.02 25.49 21.76
C ASP A 227 20.05 24.41 21.24
N GLN A 228 19.34 23.73 22.15
CA GLN A 228 18.34 22.73 21.77
C GLN A 228 17.16 23.36 21.03
N THR A 229 16.71 24.54 21.46
CA THR A 229 15.65 25.29 20.78
C THR A 229 16.11 25.70 19.38
N ALA A 230 17.34 26.19 19.23
CA ALA A 230 17.91 26.50 17.93
C ALA A 230 18.00 25.27 17.02
N LEU A 231 18.35 24.09 17.56
CA LEU A 231 18.35 22.82 16.82
C LEU A 231 16.93 22.41 16.37
N LEU A 232 15.93 22.53 17.23
CA LEU A 232 14.52 22.24 16.89
C LEU A 232 14.01 23.13 15.76
N ILE A 233 14.35 24.42 15.82
CA ILE A 233 13.93 25.40 14.81
C ILE A 233 14.69 25.22 13.50
N SER A 234 15.91 24.68 13.52
CA SER A 234 16.74 24.58 12.31
C SER A 234 16.92 23.15 11.80
N LYS A 235 17.72 22.34 12.50
CA LYS A 235 18.25 21.07 12.00
C LYS A 235 17.36 19.86 12.25
N CYS A 236 16.57 19.87 13.32
CA CYS A 236 15.81 18.68 13.74
C CYS A 236 14.47 18.52 13.03
N TYR A 237 13.96 19.60 12.42
CA TYR A 237 12.78 19.51 11.58
C TYR A 237 13.10 18.79 10.27
N ASP A 238 12.48 17.64 10.06
CA ASP A 238 12.60 16.84 8.85
C ASP A 238 11.19 16.57 8.26
N PRO A 239 10.81 17.17 7.13
CA PRO A 239 9.51 16.92 6.51
C PRO A 239 9.41 15.54 5.85
N VAL A 240 10.50 14.77 5.75
CA VAL A 240 10.49 13.41 5.21
C VAL A 240 9.93 12.43 6.23
N ARG A 241 10.26 12.61 7.52
CA ARG A 241 9.92 11.63 8.56
C ARG A 241 9.99 12.20 9.98
N TRP A 242 9.10 11.70 10.83
CA TRP A 242 9.01 12.07 12.24
C TRP A 242 10.09 11.44 13.13
N ASP A 243 10.60 10.26 12.76
CA ASP A 243 11.51 9.46 13.58
C ASP A 243 12.94 10.01 13.58
N SER A 244 13.20 11.13 12.90
CA SER A 244 14.42 11.92 13.06
C SER A 244 14.61 12.40 14.52
N TYR A 245 13.52 12.62 15.27
CA TYR A 245 13.59 12.88 16.71
C TYR A 245 13.95 11.67 17.57
N TRP A 246 13.97 10.47 16.97
CA TRP A 246 14.24 9.20 17.64
C TRP A 246 15.62 8.65 17.30
N ASN A 247 15.95 8.69 16.01
CA ASN A 247 17.02 7.89 15.43
C ASN A 247 18.18 8.74 14.87
N VAL A 248 18.05 10.07 14.83
CA VAL A 248 19.05 10.95 14.22
C VAL A 248 19.66 11.87 15.27
N GLU A 249 20.96 11.77 15.47
CA GLU A 249 21.72 12.70 16.33
C GLU A 249 22.02 14.02 15.58
N PRO A 250 22.03 15.18 16.26
CA PRO A 250 21.85 15.36 17.71
C PRO A 250 20.38 15.37 18.18
N CYS A 251 19.40 15.16 17.30
CA CYS A 251 17.97 15.42 17.55
C CYS A 251 17.25 14.40 18.44
N ALA A 252 17.90 13.25 18.71
CA ALA A 252 17.39 12.22 19.60
C ALA A 252 17.16 12.68 21.06
N PHE A 253 17.68 13.86 21.45
CA PHE A 253 17.42 14.42 22.79
C PHE A 253 15.92 14.64 23.05
N VAL A 254 15.12 14.87 22.00
CA VAL A 254 13.67 15.11 22.12
C VAL A 254 12.99 13.88 22.69
N MET A 255 13.12 12.74 22.02
CA MET A 255 12.48 11.50 22.49
C MET A 255 13.09 10.99 23.79
N ARG A 256 14.41 11.09 23.97
CA ARG A 256 15.06 10.78 25.27
C ARG A 256 14.46 11.56 26.44
N ARG A 257 14.02 12.80 26.22
CA ARG A 257 13.33 13.59 27.24
C ARG A 257 11.86 13.25 27.38
N LEU A 258 11.14 12.99 26.29
CA LEU A 258 9.72 12.66 26.31
C LEU A 258 9.45 11.27 26.91
N GLU A 259 10.41 10.34 26.82
CA GLU A 259 10.31 8.97 27.32
C GLU A 259 11.06 8.73 28.64
N ARG A 260 11.52 9.81 29.29
CA ARG A 260 12.29 9.73 30.51
C ARG A 260 11.45 9.04 31.61
N PRO A 261 11.90 7.93 32.23
CA PRO A 261 11.04 7.12 33.11
C PRO A 261 10.49 7.85 34.35
N ASP A 262 11.20 8.85 34.86
CA ASP A 262 10.83 9.66 36.01
C ASP A 262 9.84 10.80 35.70
N ASP A 263 9.70 11.19 34.42
CA ASP A 263 8.70 12.16 33.95
C ASP A 263 8.26 11.81 32.53
N MET A 264 7.50 10.72 32.41
CA MET A 264 7.00 10.18 31.15
C MET A 264 5.96 11.12 30.51
N ILE A 265 6.22 11.58 29.29
CA ILE A 265 5.34 12.46 28.52
C ILE A 265 4.77 11.73 27.31
N PHE A 266 5.59 10.95 26.61
CA PHE A 266 5.11 10.10 25.54
C PHE A 266 4.12 9.07 26.09
N GLY A 267 3.05 8.80 25.34
CA GLY A 267 1.94 7.98 25.81
C GLY A 267 1.01 8.58 26.89
N THR A 268 1.24 9.82 27.38
CA THR A 268 0.38 10.45 28.40
C THR A 268 -0.50 11.58 27.85
N PRO A 269 -1.62 11.93 28.52
CA PRO A 269 -2.48 13.03 28.09
C PRO A 269 -1.78 14.39 27.96
N ARG A 270 -0.67 14.59 28.69
CA ARG A 270 0.13 15.83 28.66
C ARG A 270 0.61 16.16 27.24
N LEU A 271 1.03 15.16 26.47
CA LEU A 271 1.45 15.37 25.08
C LEU A 271 0.27 15.73 24.17
N ALA A 272 -0.86 15.03 24.32
CA ALA A 272 -2.05 15.29 23.53
C ALA A 272 -2.67 16.66 23.84
N GLU A 273 -2.56 17.13 25.08
CA GLU A 273 -2.96 18.47 25.47
C GLU A 273 -2.04 19.55 24.89
N ALA A 274 -0.72 19.37 24.96
CA ALA A 274 0.23 20.28 24.34
C ALA A 274 0.01 20.40 22.82
N TRP A 275 -0.22 19.26 22.16
CA TRP A 275 -0.53 19.22 20.73
C TRP A 275 -1.81 20.00 20.39
N ARG A 276 -2.91 19.79 21.12
CA ARG A 276 -4.16 20.54 20.91
C ARG A 276 -3.97 22.05 21.13
N HIS A 277 -3.21 22.45 22.15
CA HIS A 277 -2.90 23.86 22.39
C HIS A 277 -2.06 24.46 21.26
N ALA A 278 -1.03 23.77 20.80
CA ALA A 278 -0.17 24.23 19.70
C ALA A 278 -0.97 24.41 18.39
N LEU A 279 -1.90 23.49 18.09
CA LEU A 279 -2.79 23.63 16.93
C LEU A 279 -3.69 24.87 17.01
N ALA A 280 -4.22 25.18 18.20
CA ALA A 280 -5.08 26.34 18.40
C ALA A 280 -4.30 27.66 18.41
N ALA A 281 -3.10 27.67 19.00
CA ALA A 281 -2.26 28.85 19.13
C ALA A 281 -1.52 29.22 17.83
N HIS A 282 -1.10 28.21 17.05
CA HIS A 282 -0.28 28.41 15.85
C HIS A 282 -0.83 27.68 14.61
N PRO A 283 -2.09 27.95 14.18
CA PRO A 283 -2.73 27.22 13.09
C PRO A 283 -2.00 27.38 11.74
N LEU A 284 -1.41 28.55 11.45
CA LEU A 284 -0.67 28.78 10.21
C LEU A 284 0.66 28.03 10.16
N ALA A 285 1.34 27.86 11.31
CA ALA A 285 2.56 27.08 11.41
C ALA A 285 2.26 25.58 11.22
N TYR A 286 1.16 25.08 11.80
CA TYR A 286 0.68 23.73 11.56
C TYR A 286 0.34 23.49 10.08
N LEU A 287 -0.41 24.41 9.45
CA LEU A 287 -0.75 24.28 8.03
C LEU A 287 0.49 24.34 7.12
N SER A 288 1.45 25.21 7.45
CA SER A 288 2.74 25.26 6.74
C SER A 288 3.50 23.94 6.86
N HIS A 289 3.53 23.35 8.07
CA HIS A 289 4.10 22.04 8.30
C HIS A 289 3.42 20.95 7.47
N ARG A 290 2.09 20.84 7.54
CA ARG A 290 1.33 19.82 6.80
C ARG A 290 1.40 19.99 5.29
N ALA A 291 1.39 21.23 4.79
CA ALA A 291 1.59 21.51 3.37
C ALA A 291 3.00 21.13 2.92
N THR A 292 4.03 21.44 3.72
CA THR A 292 5.42 21.06 3.43
C THR A 292 5.59 19.54 3.40
N PHE A 293 5.05 18.84 4.40
CA PHE A 293 5.02 17.38 4.42
C PHE A 293 4.28 16.81 3.20
N MET A 294 3.10 17.33 2.87
CA MET A 294 2.32 16.81 1.75
C MET A 294 3.04 17.04 0.41
N TRP A 295 3.71 18.18 0.24
CA TRP A 295 4.56 18.43 -0.93
C TRP A 295 5.76 17.47 -0.97
N GLN A 296 6.40 17.22 0.17
CA GLN A 296 7.47 16.22 0.28
C GLN A 296 6.97 14.84 -0.14
N PHE A 297 5.83 14.40 0.40
CA PHE A 297 5.22 13.11 0.09
C PHE A 297 4.82 12.97 -1.39
N LEU A 298 4.15 13.99 -1.96
CA LEU A 298 3.62 13.89 -3.32
C LEU A 298 4.65 14.15 -4.42
N GLY A 299 5.51 15.15 -4.23
CA GLY A 299 6.32 15.73 -5.31
C GLY A 299 7.83 15.49 -5.20
N ARG A 300 8.36 15.21 -4.00
CA ARG A 300 9.81 15.08 -3.78
C ARG A 300 10.28 13.63 -3.78
N SER A 301 11.60 13.44 -3.74
CA SER A 301 12.23 12.12 -3.89
C SER A 301 12.20 11.47 -2.53
N ASN A 302 11.46 10.37 -2.44
CA ASN A 302 11.27 9.66 -1.19
C ASN A 302 11.89 8.26 -1.27
N LEU A 303 12.04 7.64 -0.11
CA LEU A 303 12.51 6.28 -0.02
C LEU A 303 11.56 5.35 -0.79
N VAL A 304 12.11 4.61 -1.74
CA VAL A 304 11.38 3.61 -2.55
C VAL A 304 11.77 2.20 -2.10
N LEU A 305 13.07 1.93 -2.00
CA LEU A 305 13.64 0.71 -1.42
C LEU A 305 14.82 1.12 -0.51
N PRO A 306 14.95 0.55 0.70
CA PRO A 306 16.08 0.79 1.57
C PRO A 306 17.29 -0.04 1.09
N VAL A 307 17.86 0.31 -0.06
CA VAL A 307 18.95 -0.45 -0.69
C VAL A 307 20.32 -0.25 -0.01
N TRP A 308 20.46 0.75 0.87
CA TRP A 308 21.74 1.12 1.49
C TRP A 308 22.37 -0.03 2.29
N ASP A 309 21.58 -0.75 3.07
CA ASP A 309 22.05 -1.92 3.84
C ASP A 309 22.40 -3.12 2.95
N TRP A 310 21.86 -3.15 1.73
CA TRP A 310 22.03 -4.24 0.76
C TRP A 310 23.22 -4.03 -0.19
N LEU A 311 23.86 -2.86 -0.11
CA LEU A 311 25.01 -2.47 -0.92
C LEU A 311 26.31 -2.37 -0.11
N ASP A 312 26.24 -2.56 1.20
CA ASP A 312 27.43 -2.70 2.04
C ASP A 312 28.34 -3.81 1.44
N PRO A 313 29.64 -3.60 1.21
CA PRO A 313 30.55 -4.65 0.76
C PRO A 313 30.57 -5.90 1.67
N ALA A 314 30.23 -5.73 2.95
CA ALA A 314 30.01 -6.84 3.88
C ALA A 314 28.70 -7.60 3.60
N SER A 315 27.76 -6.98 2.90
CA SER A 315 26.53 -7.60 2.38
C SER A 315 26.82 -8.45 1.14
N GLY A 316 26.41 -9.73 1.19
CA GLY A 316 26.61 -10.68 0.09
C GLY A 316 25.91 -10.31 -1.22
N TYR A 317 25.08 -9.27 -1.20
CA TYR A 317 24.30 -8.79 -2.34
C TYR A 317 25.04 -7.77 -3.22
N GLY A 318 26.06 -7.08 -2.70
CA GLY A 318 26.85 -6.10 -3.45
C GLY A 318 27.51 -6.64 -4.73
N HIS A 319 27.69 -7.97 -4.81
CA HIS A 319 28.27 -8.68 -5.95
C HIS A 319 27.29 -9.58 -6.73
N SER A 320 25.99 -9.56 -6.42
CA SER A 320 25.02 -10.43 -7.09
C SER A 320 24.72 -9.94 -8.51
N ARG A 321 24.98 -10.80 -9.50
CA ARG A 321 24.71 -10.55 -10.94
C ARG A 321 23.23 -10.27 -11.26
N TYR A 322 22.33 -10.52 -10.32
CA TYR A 322 20.89 -10.33 -10.48
C TYR A 322 20.36 -9.16 -9.66
N PHE A 323 20.93 -8.91 -8.48
CA PHE A 323 20.53 -7.82 -7.61
C PHE A 323 21.16 -6.49 -8.05
N THR A 324 22.43 -6.47 -8.44
CA THR A 324 23.11 -5.23 -8.88
C THR A 324 22.40 -4.56 -10.07
N PRO A 325 21.94 -5.29 -11.12
CA PRO A 325 21.13 -4.68 -12.18
C PRO A 325 19.78 -4.12 -11.70
N LEU A 326 19.13 -4.76 -10.70
CA LEU A 326 17.89 -4.26 -10.12
C LEU A 326 18.11 -2.97 -9.32
N VAL A 327 19.23 -2.86 -8.60
CA VAL A 327 19.63 -1.60 -7.96
C VAL A 327 19.92 -0.52 -9.00
N ALA A 328 20.65 -0.84 -10.07
CA ALA A 328 20.88 0.13 -11.15
C ALA A 328 19.58 0.61 -11.81
N LEU A 329 18.61 -0.31 -12.01
CA LEU A 329 17.28 0.03 -12.50
C LEU A 329 16.50 0.87 -11.47
N HIS A 330 16.60 0.53 -10.19
CA HIS A 330 16.02 1.31 -9.10
C HIS A 330 16.57 2.73 -9.09
N ASP A 331 17.89 2.92 -9.09
CA ASP A 331 18.54 4.23 -9.07
C ASP A 331 18.19 5.06 -10.31
N ALA A 332 18.04 4.42 -11.47
CA ALA A 332 17.61 5.08 -12.70
C ALA A 332 16.13 5.53 -12.64
N LEU A 333 15.24 4.72 -12.05
CA LEU A 333 13.81 4.99 -12.04
C LEU A 333 13.34 5.81 -10.84
N GLN A 334 13.92 5.64 -9.65
CA GLN A 334 13.57 6.35 -8.42
C GLN A 334 13.46 7.88 -8.59
N PRO A 335 14.34 8.58 -9.33
CA PRO A 335 14.22 10.01 -9.53
C PRO A 335 13.13 10.41 -10.53
N THR A 336 12.51 9.48 -11.25
CA THR A 336 11.47 9.80 -12.24
C THR A 336 10.11 10.13 -11.60
N LEU A 337 9.15 10.56 -12.43
CA LEU A 337 7.77 10.79 -12.00
C LEU A 337 7.05 9.51 -11.56
N LEU A 338 7.51 8.34 -12.00
CA LEU A 338 6.90 7.04 -11.69
C LEU A 338 6.88 6.76 -10.18
N PHE A 339 7.91 7.21 -9.47
CA PHE A 339 8.05 7.04 -8.03
C PHE A 339 7.62 8.30 -7.23
N ARG A 340 6.75 9.11 -7.82
CA ARG A 340 6.09 10.24 -7.16
C ARG A 340 4.64 9.86 -6.85
N PRO A 341 4.25 9.79 -5.57
CA PRO A 341 2.85 9.57 -5.20
C PRO A 341 1.88 10.55 -5.86
N GLY A 342 2.32 11.80 -6.11
CA GLY A 342 1.54 12.83 -6.79
C GLY A 342 1.12 12.46 -8.22
N LEU A 343 1.96 11.76 -8.98
CA LEU A 343 1.58 11.27 -10.31
C LEU A 343 0.40 10.31 -10.21
N TRP A 344 0.51 9.32 -9.33
CA TRP A 344 -0.52 8.30 -9.16
C TRP A 344 -1.82 8.86 -8.58
N LEU A 345 -1.73 9.85 -7.69
CA LEU A 345 -2.90 10.59 -7.21
C LEU A 345 -3.61 11.33 -8.36
N ALA A 346 -2.85 12.05 -9.20
CA ALA A 346 -3.42 12.76 -10.35
C ALA A 346 -4.06 11.79 -11.36
N LEU A 347 -3.40 10.67 -11.64
CA LEU A 347 -3.93 9.62 -12.51
C LEU A 347 -5.19 8.95 -11.91
N ALA A 348 -5.25 8.72 -10.59
CA ALA A 348 -6.44 8.19 -9.94
C ALA A 348 -7.64 9.14 -10.11
N VAL A 349 -7.43 10.44 -9.93
CA VAL A 349 -8.46 11.47 -10.18
C VAL A 349 -8.88 11.47 -11.65
N ALA A 350 -7.91 11.43 -12.58
CA ALA A 350 -8.20 11.38 -14.01
C ALA A 350 -9.04 10.14 -14.38
N VAL A 351 -8.64 8.94 -13.93
CA VAL A 351 -9.39 7.70 -14.15
C VAL A 351 -10.82 7.82 -13.60
N THR A 352 -10.99 8.40 -12.41
CA THR A 352 -12.33 8.65 -11.84
C THR A 352 -13.20 9.50 -12.77
N LEU A 353 -12.65 10.61 -13.28
CA LEU A 353 -13.35 11.52 -14.19
C LEU A 353 -13.68 10.85 -15.53
N PHE A 354 -12.74 10.09 -16.10
CA PHE A 354 -12.93 9.38 -17.37
C PHE A 354 -13.91 8.19 -17.25
N ALA A 355 -13.96 7.53 -16.10
CA ALA A 355 -14.90 6.44 -15.82
C ALA A 355 -16.31 6.94 -15.49
N TRP A 356 -16.48 8.21 -15.09
CA TRP A 356 -17.74 8.78 -14.61
C TRP A 356 -18.95 8.59 -15.54
N PRO A 357 -18.83 8.72 -16.88
CA PRO A 357 -19.95 8.44 -17.78
C PRO A 357 -20.39 6.97 -17.76
N ALA A 358 -19.47 6.05 -17.44
CA ALA A 358 -19.74 4.61 -17.34
C ALA A 358 -20.11 4.17 -15.91
N ARG A 359 -20.41 5.10 -14.98
CA ARG A 359 -20.72 4.80 -13.57
C ARG A 359 -21.89 3.85 -13.35
N THR A 360 -22.78 3.70 -14.34
CA THR A 360 -23.92 2.78 -14.30
C THR A 360 -23.59 1.37 -14.79
N THR A 361 -22.33 1.10 -15.14
CA THR A 361 -21.82 -0.21 -15.53
C THR A 361 -20.98 -0.82 -14.40
N PRO A 362 -20.86 -2.15 -14.29
CA PRO A 362 -19.98 -2.78 -13.30
C PRO A 362 -18.53 -2.34 -13.42
N ALA A 363 -18.01 -2.19 -14.64
CA ALA A 363 -16.62 -1.81 -14.88
C ALA A 363 -16.34 -0.34 -14.53
N GLY A 364 -17.25 0.58 -14.88
CA GLY A 364 -17.13 1.97 -14.45
C GLY A 364 -17.34 2.14 -12.94
N SER A 365 -18.25 1.38 -12.33
CA SER A 365 -18.44 1.33 -10.88
C SER A 365 -17.18 0.88 -10.14
N PHE A 366 -16.54 -0.19 -10.61
CA PHE A 366 -15.26 -0.65 -10.09
C PHE A 366 -14.20 0.45 -10.21
N ALA A 367 -14.02 1.00 -11.42
CA ALA A 367 -12.99 2.00 -11.69
C ALA A 367 -13.11 3.21 -10.76
N ILE A 368 -14.29 3.83 -10.69
CA ILE A 368 -14.56 5.00 -9.83
C ILE A 368 -14.30 4.65 -8.36
N SER A 369 -14.78 3.51 -7.90
CA SER A 369 -14.75 3.19 -6.48
C SER A 369 -13.34 2.92 -5.98
N VAL A 370 -12.52 2.19 -6.73
CA VAL A 370 -11.13 1.92 -6.34
C VAL A 370 -10.28 3.18 -6.40
N THR A 371 -10.49 4.06 -7.40
CA THR A 371 -9.70 5.30 -7.53
C THR A 371 -10.12 6.40 -6.56
N VAL A 372 -11.42 6.53 -6.25
CA VAL A 372 -11.89 7.42 -5.17
C VAL A 372 -11.37 6.94 -3.82
N CYS A 373 -11.44 5.62 -3.54
CA CYS A 373 -10.86 5.03 -2.34
C CYS A 373 -9.36 5.34 -2.24
N ALA A 374 -8.59 5.11 -3.31
CA ALA A 374 -7.16 5.43 -3.36
C ALA A 374 -6.86 6.92 -3.15
N THR A 375 -7.64 7.80 -3.77
CA THR A 375 -7.51 9.26 -3.64
C THR A 375 -7.71 9.67 -2.18
N VAL A 376 -8.81 9.25 -1.55
CA VAL A 376 -9.09 9.56 -0.14
C VAL A 376 -8.03 9.00 0.79
N TYR A 377 -7.56 7.79 0.50
CA TYR A 377 -6.48 7.15 1.25
C TYR A 377 -5.18 7.96 1.21
N VAL A 378 -4.72 8.37 0.03
CA VAL A 378 -3.50 9.20 -0.11
C VAL A 378 -3.70 10.57 0.53
N MET A 379 -4.86 11.19 0.35
CA MET A 379 -5.16 12.50 0.94
C MET A 379 -5.22 12.46 2.47
N SER A 380 -5.52 11.31 3.08
CA SER A 380 -5.50 11.17 4.55
C SER A 380 -4.13 11.46 5.16
N PHE A 381 -3.03 11.32 4.40
CA PHE A 381 -1.68 11.61 4.86
C PHE A 381 -1.43 13.10 5.10
N ALA A 382 -2.25 14.00 4.55
CA ALA A 382 -2.17 15.43 4.87
C ALA A 382 -2.40 15.71 6.37
N VAL A 383 -3.06 14.80 7.09
CA VAL A 383 -3.34 14.90 8.52
C VAL A 383 -2.69 13.76 9.32
N LEU A 384 -2.71 12.54 8.78
CA LEU A 384 -2.23 11.35 9.50
C LEU A 384 -0.81 10.94 9.11
N GLY A 385 -0.21 11.60 8.11
CA GLY A 385 1.11 11.27 7.61
C GLY A 385 2.21 11.72 8.55
N VAL A 386 3.18 10.84 8.77
CA VAL A 386 4.38 11.10 9.59
C VAL A 386 5.67 10.69 8.88
N ALA A 387 5.57 10.07 7.71
CA ALA A 387 6.69 9.72 6.86
C ALA A 387 6.27 9.74 5.38
N ALA A 388 7.20 10.06 4.50
CA ALA A 388 6.95 10.35 3.08
C ALA A 388 7.31 9.19 2.13
N ASP A 389 7.62 7.99 2.64
CA ASP A 389 8.02 6.83 1.84
C ASP A 389 7.01 6.50 0.71
N PHE A 390 7.53 6.10 -0.45
CA PHE A 390 6.70 5.78 -1.62
C PHE A 390 5.74 4.60 -1.35
N ARG A 391 6.14 3.65 -0.49
CA ARG A 391 5.32 2.48 -0.10
C ARG A 391 3.93 2.85 0.40
N TYR A 392 3.77 4.05 0.94
CA TYR A 392 2.49 4.53 1.44
C TYR A 392 1.48 4.83 0.34
N ALA A 393 1.94 5.08 -0.89
CA ALA A 393 1.10 5.30 -2.06
C ALA A 393 0.83 4.00 -2.86
N TYR A 394 1.35 2.84 -2.42
CA TYR A 394 1.31 1.61 -3.21
C TYR A 394 -0.12 1.14 -3.55
N TRP A 395 -1.07 1.27 -2.62
CA TRP A 395 -2.50 1.06 -2.91
C TRP A 395 -3.01 1.94 -4.05
N CYS A 396 -2.60 3.22 -4.07
CA CYS A 396 -2.99 4.15 -5.13
C CYS A 396 -2.46 3.72 -6.50
N VAL A 397 -1.23 3.21 -6.56
CA VAL A 397 -0.64 2.66 -7.79
C VAL A 397 -1.51 1.53 -8.34
N LEU A 398 -1.76 0.50 -7.51
CA LEU A 398 -2.53 -0.68 -7.94
C LEU A 398 -3.97 -0.34 -8.31
N ALA A 399 -4.65 0.46 -7.48
CA ALA A 399 -6.02 0.88 -7.73
C ALA A 399 -6.15 1.70 -9.01
N THR A 400 -5.17 2.57 -9.29
CA THR A 400 -5.15 3.39 -10.52
C THR A 400 -4.97 2.55 -11.76
N ILE A 401 -4.00 1.61 -11.75
CA ILE A 401 -3.77 0.70 -12.88
C ILE A 401 -5.02 -0.16 -13.13
N ALA A 402 -5.56 -0.79 -12.09
CA ALA A 402 -6.74 -1.63 -12.22
C ALA A 402 -7.97 -0.82 -12.67
N GLY A 403 -8.17 0.37 -12.11
CA GLY A 403 -9.24 1.28 -12.50
C GLY A 403 -9.12 1.77 -13.93
N ALA A 404 -7.90 2.06 -14.40
CA ALA A 404 -7.65 2.45 -15.79
C ALA A 404 -8.01 1.32 -16.77
N VAL A 405 -7.60 0.08 -16.47
CA VAL A 405 -7.97 -1.10 -17.26
C VAL A 405 -9.49 -1.26 -17.31
N ALA A 406 -10.17 -1.17 -16.16
CA ALA A 406 -11.62 -1.27 -16.12
C ALA A 406 -12.33 -0.13 -16.86
N THR A 407 -11.78 1.09 -16.83
CA THR A 407 -12.29 2.24 -17.59
C THR A 407 -12.22 1.99 -19.09
N VAL A 408 -11.10 1.47 -19.58
CA VAL A 408 -10.92 1.10 -20.98
C VAL A 408 -11.95 0.02 -21.39
N LEU A 409 -12.10 -1.03 -20.58
CA LEU A 409 -13.09 -2.09 -20.82
C LEU A 409 -14.53 -1.55 -20.87
N ALA A 410 -14.88 -0.64 -19.95
CA ALA A 410 -16.20 -0.02 -19.91
C ALA A 410 -16.51 0.80 -21.16
N ARG A 411 -15.50 1.46 -21.74
CA ARG A 411 -15.63 2.25 -22.98
C ARG A 411 -15.77 1.38 -24.21
N TYR A 412 -15.01 0.28 -24.31
CA TYR A 412 -15.18 -0.68 -25.40
C TYR A 412 -16.56 -1.32 -25.40
N ALA A 413 -17.10 -1.65 -24.23
CA ALA A 413 -18.46 -2.20 -24.12
C ALA A 413 -19.57 -1.19 -24.48
N ALA A 414 -19.28 0.11 -24.39
CA ALA A 414 -20.22 1.20 -24.71
C ALA A 414 -20.08 1.72 -26.16
N ALA A 415 -19.02 1.34 -26.88
CA ALA A 415 -18.89 1.70 -28.29
C ALA A 415 -19.97 0.97 -29.09
N PRO A 416 -20.80 1.67 -29.89
CA PRO A 416 -21.78 1.01 -30.73
C PRO A 416 -21.05 0.07 -31.66
N ALA A 417 -21.48 -1.21 -31.69
CA ALA A 417 -21.08 -2.13 -32.74
C ALA A 417 -21.30 -1.41 -34.07
N GLY A 418 -20.22 -1.21 -34.82
CA GLY A 418 -20.23 -0.43 -36.04
C GLY A 418 -21.34 -0.86 -36.98
N GLN A 419 -21.99 0.15 -37.54
CA GLN A 419 -22.89 0.08 -38.69
C GLN A 419 -22.29 -0.80 -39.78
N ASP A 420 -22.76 -2.04 -39.89
CA ASP A 420 -22.57 -2.89 -41.05
C ASP A 420 -23.93 -3.16 -41.68
N SER A 421 -24.54 -2.09 -42.18
CA SER A 421 -25.75 -2.12 -42.99
C SER A 421 -25.64 -1.10 -44.11
N ARG A 422 -24.70 -1.34 -45.04
CA ARG A 422 -24.89 -0.91 -46.42
C ARG A 422 -25.69 -2.01 -47.11
N GLU A 423 -27.01 -1.97 -46.97
CA GLU A 423 -27.88 -2.65 -47.92
C GLU A 423 -27.66 -2.01 -49.31
N PRO A 424 -27.47 -2.79 -50.38
CA PRO A 424 -27.52 -2.25 -51.73
C PRO A 424 -28.96 -1.82 -52.02
N SER A 425 -29.12 -0.53 -52.35
CA SER A 425 -30.39 0.03 -52.83
C SER A 425 -30.95 -0.86 -53.95
N PRO A 426 -32.20 -1.35 -53.86
CA PRO A 426 -32.80 -2.10 -54.96
C PRO A 426 -32.95 -1.18 -56.17
N GLY A 427 -32.36 -1.62 -57.29
CA GLY A 427 -32.37 -0.90 -58.55
C GLY A 427 -33.78 -0.60 -59.04
N SER A 428 -33.93 0.60 -59.61
CA SER A 428 -35.12 1.00 -60.35
C SER A 428 -35.31 0.06 -61.56
N ALA A 429 -36.28 -0.84 -61.46
CA ALA A 429 -36.78 -1.56 -62.63
C ALA A 429 -37.56 -0.57 -63.50
N SER A 430 -36.94 -0.11 -64.59
CA SER A 430 -37.62 0.58 -65.68
C SER A 430 -38.44 -0.44 -66.47
N ALA A 431 -39.76 -0.26 -66.48
CA ALA A 431 -40.68 -1.00 -67.34
C ALA A 431 -40.44 -0.67 -68.83
N PRO A 432 -40.64 -1.62 -69.75
CA PRO A 432 -40.55 -1.36 -71.18
C PRO A 432 -41.83 -0.64 -71.66
N ARG A 433 -41.67 0.45 -72.42
CA ARG A 433 -42.75 1.05 -73.21
C ARG A 433 -42.83 0.38 -74.58
N MET A 434 -44.06 0.01 -74.98
CA MET A 434 -44.46 -0.08 -76.38
C MET A 434 -44.49 1.32 -77.00
#